data_AF-A0A9D1M1J3-F1
#
_entry.id   AF-A0A9D1M1J3-F1
#
_cell.length_a   1.000
_cell.length_b   1.000
_cell.length_c   1.000
_cell.angle_alpha   90.00
_cell.angle_beta   90.00
_cell.angle_gamma   90.00
#
_symmetry.space_group_name_H-M   'P 1'
#
loop_
_entity.id
_entity.type
_entity.pdbx_description
1 polymer ?
#
loop_
_entity_poly.entity_id
_entity_poly.type
_entity_poly.pdbx_seq_one_letter_code
_entity_poly.pdbx_strand_id
1 'polypeptide(L)'
;MKENRKEGIRKIGKNGLIFLFLLILIAPIILTKEIGDLDELWNYNFARNVFDGLIPYRDFNMVQTPMLPIIASIGLKIFRK
;
A
#
# COMPACT_ATOMS: atom_id res chain seq x y z
N MET A 1 14.79 4.89 35.95
CA MET A 1 13.59 5.16 35.12
C MET A 1 13.89 5.80 33.76
N LYS A 2 14.80 6.79 33.65
CA LYS A 2 15.14 7.44 32.35
C LYS A 2 15.93 6.53 31.39
N GLU A 3 16.76 5.63 31.89
CA GLU A 3 17.60 4.73 31.09
C GLU A 3 16.76 3.72 30.27
N ASN A 4 15.81 3.03 30.92
CA ASN A 4 14.89 2.08 30.26
C ASN A 4 14.04 2.74 29.15
N ARG A 5 13.69 4.02 29.29
CA ARG A 5 12.95 4.77 28.24
C ARG A 5 13.82 5.00 27.00
N LYS A 6 15.10 5.36 27.18
CA LYS A 6 16.04 5.55 26.06
C LYS A 6 16.31 4.24 25.33
N GLU A 7 16.45 3.14 26.07
CA GLU A 7 16.64 1.80 25.51
C GLU A 7 15.42 1.36 24.68
N GLY A 8 14.20 1.59 25.17
CA GLY A 8 12.97 1.32 24.42
C GLY A 8 12.89 2.09 23.10
N ILE A 9 13.21 3.39 23.10
CA ILE A 9 13.22 4.22 21.88
C ILE A 9 14.27 3.72 20.89
N ARG A 10 15.47 3.36 21.38
CA ARG A 10 16.55 2.83 20.54
C ARG A 10 16.17 1.49 19.90
N LYS A 11 15.44 0.63 20.63
CA LYS A 11 14.91 -0.64 20.13
C LYS A 11 13.83 -0.44 19.07
N ILE A 12 12.89 0.49 19.27
CA ILE A 12 11.87 0.85 18.28
C ILE A 12 12.54 1.39 17.01
N GLY A 13 13.51 2.28 17.14
CA GLY A 13 14.27 2.81 16.00
C GLY A 13 15.01 1.72 15.22
N LYS A 14 15.66 0.79 15.92
CA LYS A 14 16.35 -0.36 15.30
C LYS A 14 15.36 -1.27 14.57
N ASN A 15 14.20 -1.55 15.14
CA ASN A 15 13.16 -2.36 14.51
C ASN A 15 12.58 -1.66 13.27
N GLY A 16 12.36 -0.35 13.33
CA GLY A 16 11.92 0.45 12.18
C GLY A 16 12.93 0.42 11.02
N LEU A 17 14.23 0.50 11.33
CA LEU A 17 15.32 0.35 10.35
C LEU A 17 15.32 -1.04 9.70
N ILE A 18 15.13 -2.10 10.49
CA ILE A 18 15.03 -3.48 9.97
C ILE A 18 13.82 -3.61 9.03
N PHE A 19 12.67 -3.06 9.42
CA PHE A 19 11.47 -3.07 8.58
C PHE A 19 11.69 -2.33 7.26
N LEU A 20 12.28 -1.13 7.29
CA LEU A 20 12.58 -0.36 6.09
C LEU A 20 13.57 -1.11 5.16
N PHE A 21 14.58 -1.75 5.74
CA PHE A 21 15.54 -2.55 4.98
C PHE A 21 14.86 -3.73 4.27
N LEU A 22 13.99 -4.47 4.98
CA LEU A 22 13.21 -5.56 4.38
C LEU A 22 12.27 -5.05 3.29
N LEU A 23 11.62 -3.90 3.50
CA LEU A 23 10.75 -3.28 2.49
C LEU A 23 11.52 -2.99 1.20
N ILE A 24 12.72 -2.40 1.30
CA ILE A 24 13.56 -2.09 0.13
C ILE A 24 14.00 -3.36 -0.60
N LEU A 25 14.35 -4.42 0.13
CA LEU A 25 14.75 -5.70 -0.48
C LEU A 25 13.61 -6.38 -1.24
N ILE A 26 12.39 -6.32 -0.73
CA ILE A 26 11.23 -7.02 -1.30
C ILE A 26 10.53 -6.16 -2.37
N ALA A 27 10.64 -4.83 -2.29
CA ALA A 27 10.04 -3.89 -3.23
C ALA A 27 10.26 -4.22 -4.72
N PRO A 28 11.49 -4.50 -5.21
CA PRO A 28 11.69 -4.80 -6.63
C PRO A 28 10.94 -6.06 -7.06
N ILE A 29 10.89 -7.09 -6.21
CA ILE A 29 10.18 -8.35 -6.50
C ILE A 29 8.68 -8.07 -6.70
N ILE A 30 8.09 -7.23 -5.86
CA ILE A 30 6.67 -6.88 -5.93
C ILE A 30 6.40 -5.96 -7.13
N LEU A 31 7.23 -4.95 -7.35
CA LEU A 31 6.99 -3.91 -8.36
C LEU A 31 7.24 -4.39 -9.79
N THR A 32 8.09 -5.40 -10.01
CA THR A 32 8.33 -5.97 -11.34
C THR A 32 7.46 -7.18 -11.65
N LYS A 33 6.64 -7.64 -10.69
CA LYS A 33 5.73 -8.77 -10.91
C LYS A 33 4.57 -8.31 -11.79
N GLU A 34 4.34 -9.03 -12.88
CA GLU A 34 3.13 -8.84 -13.68
C GLU A 34 1.89 -9.24 -12.88
N ILE A 35 0.74 -8.66 -13.22
CA ILE A 35 -0.54 -9.01 -12.60
C ILE A 35 -0.83 -10.48 -12.94
N GLY A 36 -0.75 -11.32 -11.92
CA GLY A 36 -0.81 -12.77 -12.09
C GLY A 36 -2.11 -13.40 -11.59
N ASP A 37 -2.91 -12.65 -10.84
CA ASP A 37 -4.09 -13.18 -10.16
C ASP A 37 -5.34 -12.31 -10.41
N LEU A 38 -6.51 -12.96 -10.34
CA LEU A 38 -7.79 -12.29 -10.56
C LEU A 38 -8.09 -11.25 -9.47
N ASP A 39 -7.68 -11.51 -8.22
CA ASP A 39 -7.84 -10.56 -7.11
C ASP A 39 -6.92 -9.35 -7.27
N GLU A 40 -5.71 -9.54 -7.80
CA GLU A 40 -4.78 -8.45 -8.14
C GLU A 40 -5.40 -7.55 -9.24
N LEU A 41 -5.96 -8.16 -10.30
CA LEU A 41 -6.60 -7.45 -11.39
C LEU A 41 -7.85 -6.68 -10.94
N TRP A 42 -8.68 -7.28 -10.08
CA TRP A 42 -9.86 -6.62 -9.52
C TRP A 42 -9.49 -5.40 -8.68
N ASN A 43 -8.51 -5.55 -7.78
CA ASN A 43 -8.03 -4.45 -6.94
C ASN A 43 -7.45 -3.31 -7.78
N TYR A 44 -6.70 -3.64 -8.84
CA TYR A 44 -6.18 -2.66 -9.77
C TYR A 44 -7.30 -1.88 -10.48
N ASN A 45 -8.34 -2.56 -10.96
CA ASN A 45 -9.46 -1.91 -11.63
C ASN A 45 -10.27 -1.01 -10.68
N PHE A 46 -10.50 -1.43 -9.43
CA PHE A 46 -11.13 -0.55 -8.45
C PHE A 46 -10.30 0.70 -8.18
N ALA A 47 -8.98 0.57 -8.03
CA ALA A 47 -8.09 1.72 -7.86
C ALA A 47 -8.10 2.63 -9.10
N ARG A 48 -8.19 2.06 -10.31
CA ARG A 48 -8.33 2.81 -11.56
C ARG A 48 -9.65 3.57 -11.65
N ASN A 49 -10.76 2.95 -11.31
CA ASN A 49 -12.07 3.63 -11.28
C ASN A 49 -12.05 4.83 -10.31
N VAL A 50 -11.43 4.67 -9.13
CA VAL A 50 -11.26 5.79 -8.18
C VAL A 50 -10.32 6.85 -8.75
N PHE A 51 -9.23 6.46 -9.42
CA PHE A 51 -8.32 7.39 -10.10
C PHE A 51 -9.03 8.21 -11.20
N ASP A 52 -9.94 7.57 -11.94
CA ASP A 52 -10.75 8.21 -12.98
C ASP A 52 -11.90 9.08 -12.40
N GLY A 53 -12.03 9.16 -11.08
CA GLY A 53 -13.00 10.01 -10.38
C GLY A 53 -14.33 9.36 -10.05
N LEU A 54 -14.48 8.06 -10.29
CA LEU A 54 -15.68 7.30 -9.92
C LEU A 54 -15.71 7.03 -8.41
N ILE A 55 -16.88 7.17 -7.81
CA ILE A 55 -17.09 6.98 -6.37
C ILE A 55 -17.54 5.54 -6.08
N PRO A 56 -16.81 4.79 -5.23
CA PRO A 56 -17.20 3.46 -4.79
C PRO A 56 -18.63 3.39 -4.25
N TYR A 57 -19.36 2.33 -4.57
CA TYR A 57 -20.77 2.08 -4.23
C TYR A 57 -21.81 3.03 -4.84
N ARG A 58 -21.38 4.16 -5.42
CA ARG A 58 -22.27 5.06 -6.16
C ARG A 58 -22.20 4.77 -7.66
N ASP A 59 -20.99 4.76 -8.18
CA ASP A 59 -20.74 4.68 -9.63
C ASP A 59 -20.32 3.25 -10.04
N PHE A 60 -19.82 2.43 -9.10
CA PHE A 60 -19.51 1.02 -9.30
C PHE A 60 -19.60 0.22 -8.00
N ASN A 61 -19.94 -1.07 -8.12
CA ASN A 61 -20.08 -1.98 -6.98
C ASN A 61 -18.75 -2.65 -6.62
N MET A 62 -18.58 -2.94 -5.32
CA MET A 62 -17.48 -3.73 -4.80
C MET A 62 -17.94 -4.51 -3.57
N VAL A 63 -17.34 -5.68 -3.31
CA VAL A 63 -17.69 -6.52 -2.16
C VAL A 63 -16.95 -6.06 -0.90
N GLN A 64 -15.68 -5.69 -1.06
CA GLN A 64 -14.80 -5.23 0.02
C GLN A 64 -14.95 -3.74 0.30
N THR A 65 -14.43 -3.27 1.44
CA THR A 65 -14.40 -1.85 1.79
C THR A 65 -13.44 -1.05 0.88
N PRO A 66 -13.73 0.23 0.59
CA PRO A 66 -13.04 0.98 -0.47
C PRO A 66 -11.70 1.57 -0.03
N MET A 67 -11.24 1.31 1.20
CA MET A 67 -10.02 1.93 1.73
C MET A 67 -8.79 1.57 0.88
N LEU A 68 -8.66 0.30 0.50
CA LEU A 68 -7.56 -0.18 -0.33
C LEU A 68 -7.52 0.51 -1.71
N PRO A 69 -8.59 0.50 -2.52
CA PRO A 69 -8.57 1.16 -3.83
C PRO A 69 -8.36 2.68 -3.75
N ILE A 70 -8.81 3.35 -2.67
CA ILE A 70 -8.53 4.78 -2.46
C ILE A 70 -7.04 5.04 -2.21
N ILE A 71 -6.38 4.23 -1.38
CA ILE A 71 -4.94 4.38 -1.14
C ILE A 71 -4.15 4.03 -2.40
N ALA A 72 -4.54 2.95 -3.09
CA ALA A 72 -3.90 2.52 -4.32
C ALA A 72 -4.06 3.55 -5.47
N SER A 73 -5.18 4.26 -5.55
CA SER A 73 -5.38 5.31 -6.56
C SER A 73 -4.44 6.50 -6.38
N ILE A 74 -4.01 6.80 -5.14
CA ILE A 74 -2.95 7.80 -4.87
C ILE A 74 -1.64 7.35 -5.50
N GLY A 75 -1.29 6.07 -5.36
CA GLY A 75 -0.12 5.49 -6.02
C GLY A 75 -0.21 5.60 -7.55
N LEU A 76 -1.38 5.28 -8.12
CA LEU A 76 -1.63 5.48 -9.55
C LEU A 76 -1.45 6.94 -9.96
N LYS A 77 -1.88 7.90 -9.15
CA LYS A 77 -1.72 9.33 -9.43
C LYS A 77 -0.28 9.83 -9.41
N ILE A 78 0.61 9.16 -8.67
CA ILE A 78 2.03 9.52 -8.59
C ILE A 78 2.81 8.95 -9.78
N PHE A 79 2.53 7.70 -10.17
CA PHE A 79 3.33 6.98 -11.17
C PHE A 79 2.71 6.92 -12.57
N ARG A 80 1.39 7.09 -12.68
CA ARG A 80 0.67 7.06 -13.96
C ARG A 80 0.41 8.49 -14.41
N LYS A 81 0.84 8.79 -15.64
CA LYS A 81 0.67 10.09 -16.28
C LYS A 81 -0.74 10.26 -16.84
#